data_AF-A0A1M5XLP3-F1
#
_entry.id   AF-A0A1M5XLP3-F1
#
_cell.length_a   1.000
_cell.length_b   1.000
_cell.length_c   1.000
_cell.angle_alpha   90.00
_cell.angle_beta   90.00
_cell.angle_gamma   90.00
#
_symmetry.space_group_name_H-M   'P 1'
#
loop_
_entity.id
_entity.type
_entity.pdbx_description
1 polymer ?
#
loop_
_entity_poly.entity_id
_entity_poly.type
_entity_poly.pdbx_seq_one_letter_code
_entity_poly.pdbx_strand_id
1 'polypeptide(L)'
;MQKILFIQAEWDQNAEVWVAASNDVPGLVTEAKTLEILSTKLNRMIPELLDANGVTRDAEVPFELLARRFFVTRSPDLAGTLNRQCRSLRGDKAEADAIGFGKAAASLIESWE
;
A
#
# COMPACT_ATOMS: atom_id res chain seq x y z
N MET A 1 21.72 -28.92 7.28
CA MET A 1 20.99 -27.67 7.58
C MET A 1 19.65 -27.76 6.90
N GLN A 2 18.55 -27.63 7.64
CA GLN A 2 17.24 -27.52 7.03
C GLN A 2 17.09 -26.17 6.31
N LYS A 3 16.47 -26.19 5.13
CA LYS A 3 16.08 -24.98 4.42
C LYS A 3 14.84 -24.40 5.09
N ILE A 4 14.90 -23.14 5.52
CA ILE A 4 13.72 -22.39 5.98
C ILE A 4 12.89 -22.01 4.74
N LEU A 5 11.59 -22.26 4.80
CA LEU A 5 10.66 -21.93 3.72
C LEU A 5 10.10 -20.52 3.92
N PHE A 6 10.14 -19.69 2.88
CA PHE A 6 9.66 -18.32 2.96
C PHE A 6 8.22 -18.20 2.46
N ILE A 7 7.32 -17.78 3.35
CA ILE A 7 5.91 -17.54 3.03
C ILE A 7 5.64 -16.03 3.07
N GLN A 8 5.08 -15.49 2.00
CA GLN A 8 4.68 -14.09 1.92
C GLN A 8 3.18 -13.98 2.10
N ALA A 9 2.74 -13.12 3.01
CA ALA A 9 1.35 -12.80 3.23
C ALA A 9 1.09 -11.32 2.94
N GLU A 10 0.16 -11.04 2.05
CA GLU A 10 -0.27 -9.69 1.69
C GLU A 10 -1.71 -9.46 2.13
N TRP A 11 -2.01 -8.25 2.61
CA TRP A 11 -3.37 -7.88 2.98
C TRP A 11 -4.18 -7.46 1.74
N ASP A 12 -5.23 -8.20 1.42
CA ASP A 12 -6.24 -7.80 0.43
C ASP A 12 -7.26 -6.87 1.11
N GLN A 13 -7.31 -5.61 0.65
CA GLN A 13 -8.24 -4.61 1.18
C GLN A 13 -9.69 -4.83 0.76
N ASN A 14 -9.93 -5.43 -0.41
CA ASN A 14 -11.29 -5.64 -0.94
C ASN A 14 -11.97 -6.81 -0.23
N ALA A 15 -11.20 -7.85 0.09
CA ALA A 15 -11.69 -9.06 0.74
C ALA A 15 -11.51 -9.05 2.27
N GLU A 16 -10.75 -8.10 2.81
CA GLU A 16 -10.41 -7.99 4.23
C GLU A 16 -9.77 -9.27 4.80
N VAL A 17 -8.86 -9.86 4.02
CA VAL A 17 -8.14 -11.08 4.37
C VAL A 17 -6.65 -10.94 4.07
N TRP A 18 -5.84 -11.70 4.80
CA TRP A 18 -4.48 -12.00 4.43
C TRP A 18 -4.46 -13.10 3.39
N VAL A 19 -3.72 -12.91 2.31
CA VAL A 19 -3.47 -13.89 1.25
C VAL A 19 -2.01 -14.31 1.33
N ALA A 20 -1.76 -15.60 1.53
CA ALA A 20 -0.43 -16.18 1.60
C ALA A 20 -0.08 -17.01 0.35
N ALA A 21 1.15 -16.82 -0.13
CA ALA A 21 1.73 -17.63 -1.19
C ALA A 21 3.24 -17.84 -0.95
N SER A 22 3.80 -18.87 -1.59
CA SER A 22 5.23 -19.17 -1.51
C SER A 22 5.76 -19.87 -2.75
N ASN A 23 7.00 -19.56 -3.12
CA ASN A 23 7.76 -20.30 -4.14
C ASN A 23 8.47 -21.53 -3.56
N ASP A 24 8.63 -21.61 -2.24
CA ASP A 24 9.30 -22.72 -1.56
C ASP A 24 8.36 -23.89 -1.24
N VAL A 25 7.05 -23.66 -1.34
CA VAL A 25 5.99 -24.67 -1.12
C VAL A 25 5.11 -24.73 -2.39
N PRO A 26 5.33 -25.72 -3.27
CA PRO A 26 4.56 -25.86 -4.50
C PRO A 26 3.05 -25.95 -4.22
N GLY A 27 2.27 -25.14 -4.93
CA GLY A 27 0.82 -25.11 -4.80
C GLY A 27 0.28 -24.42 -3.55
N LEU A 28 1.14 -23.76 -2.75
CA LEU A 28 0.67 -23.01 -1.59
C LEU A 28 0.04 -21.68 -2.02
N VAL A 29 -1.29 -21.65 -1.93
CA VAL A 29 -2.10 -20.43 -1.95
C VAL A 29 -3.21 -20.60 -0.91
N THR A 30 -3.31 -19.68 0.04
CA THR A 30 -4.35 -19.72 1.09
C THR A 30 -4.65 -18.33 1.63
N GLU A 31 -5.79 -18.16 2.26
CA GLU A 31 -6.21 -16.88 2.83
C GLU A 31 -6.86 -17.02 4.21
N ALA A 32 -6.82 -15.96 5.01
CA ALA A 32 -7.47 -15.91 6.32
C ALA A 32 -7.71 -14.49 6.81
N LYS A 33 -8.75 -14.29 7.64
CA LYS A 33 -9.09 -12.98 8.22
C LYS A 33 -8.02 -12.40 9.15
N THR A 34 -7.24 -13.26 9.82
CA THR A 34 -6.19 -12.83 10.76
C THR A 34 -4.92 -13.65 10.56
N LEU A 35 -3.79 -13.13 11.02
CA LEU A 35 -2.49 -13.81 10.92
C LEU A 35 -2.44 -15.09 11.78
N GLU A 36 -3.19 -15.15 12.88
CA GLU A 36 -3.27 -16.33 13.76
C GLU A 36 -4.03 -17.48 13.11
N ILE A 37 -5.12 -17.17 12.39
CA ILE A 37 -5.84 -18.18 11.60
C ILE A 37 -4.97 -18.62 10.42
N LEU A 38 -4.26 -17.66 9.80
CA LEU A 38 -3.35 -17.95 8.69
C LEU A 38 -2.22 -18.89 9.12
N SER A 39 -1.54 -18.61 10.24
CA SER A 39 -0.45 -19.43 10.76
C SER A 39 -0.92 -20.85 11.10
N THR A 40 -2.11 -20.97 11.69
CA THR A 40 -2.74 -22.27 11.98
C THR A 40 -3.01 -23.06 10.69
N LYS A 41 -3.52 -22.39 9.64
CA LYS A 41 -3.72 -23.02 8.33
C LYS A 41 -2.39 -23.46 7.71
N LEU A 42 -1.37 -22.60 7.76
CA LEU A 42 -0.04 -22.88 7.19
C LEU A 42 0.63 -24.08 7.88
N ASN A 43 0.54 -24.19 9.21
CA ASN A 43 1.06 -25.34 9.97
C ASN A 43 0.51 -26.68 9.47
N ARG A 44 -0.72 -26.71 8.97
CA ARG A 44 -1.34 -27.92 8.42
C ARG A 44 -1.07 -28.08 6.92
N MET A 45 -1.22 -27.01 6.14
CA MET A 45 -1.14 -27.08 4.68
C MET A 45 0.28 -27.27 4.16
N ILE A 46 1.29 -26.68 4.80
CA ILE A 46 2.67 -26.79 4.34
C ILE A 46 3.14 -28.26 4.29
N PRO A 47 3.06 -29.07 5.36
CA PRO A 47 3.47 -30.47 5.29
C PRO A 47 2.62 -31.26 4.29
N GLU A 48 1.28 -31.09 4.30
CA GLU A 48 0.37 -31.78 3.37
C GLU A 48 0.74 -31.51 1.89
N LEU A 49 1.06 -30.27 1.53
CA LEU A 49 1.45 -29.90 0.17
C LEU A 49 2.83 -30.43 -0.20
N LEU A 50 3.77 -30.46 0.72
CA LEU A 50 5.11 -30.99 0.45
C LEU A 50 5.08 -32.49 0.20
N ASP A 51 4.31 -33.22 1.01
CA ASP A 51 4.09 -34.66 0.84
C ASP A 51 3.38 -34.95 -0.49
N ALA A 52 2.34 -34.19 -0.82
CA ALA A 52 1.59 -34.34 -2.08
C ALA A 52 2.45 -34.08 -3.33
N ASN A 53 3.49 -33.24 -3.21
CA ASN A 53 4.43 -32.94 -4.29
C ASN A 53 5.71 -33.81 -4.25
N GLY A 54 5.77 -34.82 -3.36
CA GLY A 54 6.92 -35.73 -3.26
C GLY A 54 8.21 -35.07 -2.79
N VAL A 55 8.13 -33.96 -2.06
CA VAL A 55 9.29 -33.22 -1.55
C VAL A 55 9.75 -33.85 -0.23
N THR A 56 10.84 -34.61 -0.27
CA THR A 56 11.42 -35.23 0.94
C THR A 56 11.85 -34.16 1.95
N ARG A 57 11.34 -34.25 3.18
CA ARG A 57 11.59 -33.33 4.29
C ARG A 57 11.84 -34.15 5.57
N ASP A 58 12.47 -33.53 6.57
CA ASP A 58 12.52 -34.13 7.91
C ASP A 58 11.17 -33.95 8.62
N ALA A 59 11.03 -34.56 9.81
CA ALA A 59 9.79 -34.54 10.58
C ALA A 59 9.32 -33.12 10.98
N GLU A 60 10.25 -32.17 11.12
CA GLU A 60 9.93 -30.77 11.41
C GLU A 60 10.24 -29.91 10.18
N VAL A 61 9.33 -29.01 9.80
CA VAL A 61 9.50 -28.16 8.62
C VAL A 61 9.52 -26.69 9.06
N PRO A 62 10.69 -26.07 9.22
CA PRO A 62 10.77 -24.66 9.61
C PRO A 62 10.33 -23.76 8.46
N PHE A 63 9.47 -22.79 8.75
CA PHE A 63 9.06 -21.75 7.81
C PHE A 63 9.01 -20.38 8.48
N GLU A 64 9.21 -19.35 7.67
CA GLU A 64 9.10 -17.95 8.06
C GLU A 64 7.87 -17.34 7.36
N LEU A 65 7.03 -16.64 8.13
CA LEU A 65 5.88 -15.92 7.62
C LEU A 65 6.17 -14.42 7.63
N LEU A 66 6.33 -13.83 6.44
CA LEU A 66 6.48 -12.40 6.24
C LEU A 66 5.12 -11.79 5.86
N ALA A 67 4.52 -11.04 6.78
CA ALA A 67 3.27 -10.33 6.55
C ALA A 67 3.53 -8.86 6.18
N ARG A 68 2.97 -8.41 5.05
CA ARG A 68 3.10 -7.03 4.55
C ARG A 68 1.73 -6.38 4.38
N ARG A 69 1.54 -5.23 5.01
CA ARG A 69 0.35 -4.38 4.83
C ARG A 69 0.76 -2.92 4.78
N PHE A 70 0.21 -2.21 3.81
CA PHE A 70 0.44 -0.78 3.62
C PHE A 70 -0.66 0.06 4.23
N PHE A 71 -0.25 1.19 4.81
CA PHE A 71 -1.14 2.22 5.33
C PHE A 71 -0.68 3.57 4.79
N VAL A 72 -1.66 4.41 4.45
CA VAL A 72 -1.41 5.81 4.09
C VAL A 72 -2.00 6.67 5.20
N THR A 73 -1.16 7.48 5.84
CA THR A 73 -1.59 8.48 6.82
C THR A 73 -1.30 9.90 6.29
N ARG A 74 -2.05 10.90 6.75
CA ARG A 74 -1.85 12.30 6.36
C ARG A 74 -1.10 13.05 7.46
N SER A 75 -0.14 13.89 7.07
CA SER A 75 0.52 14.80 8.01
C SER A 75 -0.49 15.83 8.53
N PRO A 76 -0.62 16.00 9.86
CA PRO A 76 -1.55 16.96 10.44
C PRO A 76 -1.21 18.42 10.07
N ASP A 77 0.06 18.71 9.77
CA ASP A 77 0.54 20.07 9.47
C ASP A 77 0.50 20.41 7.98
N LEU A 78 0.19 19.46 7.09
CA LEU A 78 0.15 19.75 5.65
C LEU A 78 -0.95 20.77 5.31
N ALA A 79 -2.14 20.63 5.89
CA ALA A 79 -3.24 21.57 5.69
C ALA A 79 -2.94 22.94 6.33
N GLY A 80 -2.31 22.96 7.51
CA GLY A 80 -1.92 24.19 8.20
C GLY A 80 -0.81 24.95 7.45
N THR A 81 0.21 24.23 6.99
CA THR A 81 1.34 24.78 6.23
C THR A 81 0.93 25.23 4.84
N LEU A 82 0.10 24.47 4.11
CA LEU A 82 -0.49 24.93 2.85
C LEU A 82 -1.35 26.18 3.05
N ASN A 83 -2.19 26.22 4.10
CA ASN A 83 -2.99 27.42 4.39
C ASN A 83 -2.13 28.65 4.73
N ARG A 84 -1.01 28.48 5.44
CA ARG A 84 -0.06 29.57 5.71
C ARG A 84 0.62 30.03 4.41
N GLN A 85 1.08 29.11 3.58
CA GLN A 85 1.73 29.40 2.30
C GLN A 85 0.79 30.09 1.30
N CYS A 86 -0.46 29.63 1.18
CA CYS A 86 -1.46 30.30 0.34
C CYS A 86 -1.80 31.70 0.86
N ARG A 87 -1.82 31.93 2.18
CA ARG A 87 -2.04 33.28 2.74
C ARG A 87 -0.86 34.22 2.50
N SER A 88 0.39 33.73 2.53
CA SER A 88 1.54 34.56 2.22
C SER A 88 1.64 34.93 0.74
N LEU A 89 1.08 34.09 -0.14
CA LEU A 89 0.97 34.40 -1.57
C LEU A 89 -0.16 35.41 -1.85
N ARG A 90 -1.25 35.34 -1.08
CA ARG A 90 -2.41 36.23 -1.18
C ARG A 90 -2.05 37.64 -0.68
N GLY A 91 -1.53 38.46 -1.58
CA GLY A 91 -1.00 39.79 -1.28
C GLY A 91 0.37 40.09 -1.90
N ASP A 92 0.96 39.13 -2.61
CA ASP A 92 2.12 39.40 -3.47
C ASP A 92 1.69 40.33 -4.61
N LYS A 93 2.51 41.34 -4.87
CA LYS A 93 2.27 42.34 -5.93
C LYS A 93 2.12 41.65 -7.29
N ALA A 94 2.77 40.51 -7.48
CA ALA A 94 2.63 39.68 -8.68
C ALA A 94 1.21 39.09 -8.90
N GLU A 95 0.46 38.76 -7.83
CA GLU A 95 -0.92 38.26 -7.96
C GLU A 95 -1.90 39.42 -8.22
N ALA A 96 -1.68 40.58 -7.59
CA ALA A 96 -2.41 41.81 -7.88
C ALA A 96 -2.15 42.30 -9.31
N ASP A 97 -0.92 42.18 -9.81
CA ASP A 97 -0.53 42.50 -11.18
C ASP A 97 -1.12 41.49 -12.17
N ALA A 98 -1.18 40.18 -11.85
CA ALA A 98 -1.81 39.17 -12.71
C ALA A 98 -3.34 39.34 -12.82
N ILE A 99 -4.02 39.63 -11.70
CA ILE A 99 -5.46 39.95 -11.69
C ILE A 99 -5.71 41.30 -12.39
N GLY A 100 -4.83 42.29 -12.18
CA GLY A 100 -4.86 43.58 -12.86
C GLY A 100 -4.70 43.45 -14.37
N PHE A 101 -3.78 42.60 -14.84
CA PHE A 101 -3.55 42.32 -16.26
C PHE A 101 -4.77 41.65 -16.90
N GLY A 102 -5.39 40.68 -16.22
CA GLY A 102 -6.62 40.04 -16.70
C GLY A 102 -7.80 41.00 -16.80
N LYS A 103 -7.94 41.92 -15.83
CA LYS A 103 -9.01 42.93 -15.82
C LYS A 103 -8.78 44.02 -16.87
N ALA A 104 -7.53 44.43 -17.09
CA ALA A 104 -7.14 45.35 -18.14
C ALA A 104 -7.36 44.75 -19.53
N ALA A 105 -6.96 43.48 -19.74
CA ALA A 105 -7.19 42.75 -20.98
C ALA A 105 -8.69 42.55 -21.28
N ALA A 106 -9.50 42.26 -20.25
CA ALA A 106 -10.97 42.18 -20.41
C ALA A 106 -11.58 43.51 -20.85
N SER A 107 -11.13 44.65 -20.28
CA SER A 107 -11.60 45.98 -20.70
C SER A 107 -11.19 46.38 -22.13
N LEU A 108 -10.06 45.84 -22.62
CA LEU A 108 -9.59 46.09 -23.99
C LEU A 108 -10.39 45.28 -25.03
N ILE A 109 -10.96 44.14 -24.66
CA ILE A 109 -11.82 43.32 -25.52
C ILE A 109 -13.22 43.92 -25.66
N GLU A 110 -13.74 44.60 -24.62
CA GLU A 110 -15.03 45.31 -24.65
C GLU A 110 -15.01 46.66 -25.40
N SER A 111 -13.83 47.12 -25.84
CA SER A 111 -13.65 48.40 -26.56
C SER A 111 -13.52 48.23 -28.09
N TRP A 112 -13.71 47.02 -28.61
CA TRP A 112 -13.69 46.75 -30.05
C TRP A 112 -15.13 46.48 -30.53
N GLU A 113 -15.92 47.55 -30.60
CA GLU A 113 -17.02 47.73 -31.55
C GLU A 113 -16.67 48.90 -32.48
#